data_AF-A0A520RF56-F1
#
_entry.id   AF-A0A520RF56-F1
#
_cell.length_a   1.000
_cell.length_b   1.000
_cell.length_c   1.000
_cell.angle_alpha   90.00
_cell.angle_beta   90.00
_cell.angle_gamma   90.00
#
_symmetry.space_group_name_H-M   'P 1'
#
loop_
_entity.id
_entity.type
_entity.pdbx_description
1 polymer ?
#
loop_
_entity_poly.entity_id
_entity_poly.type
_entity_poly.pdbx_seq_one_letter_code
_entity_poly.pdbx_strand_id
1 'polypeptide(L)'
;MKYILGISAFYHDSAAVLLKDGIIIAAAQEERFTRKKNDERFPGHAITFCLNKAKIEPEQLDAVAFYDKPITKFARMLETYLAVAPGGWKTFPRILPTWLSEKLNLKNTIREEFSGLPEACPILFTQHHESHAASAFYPSPFETAAILTIDGVGEWATTSMAVGGGKKITTLKEIRFPHSLGLLYSTFTAYCGFRVNSGEYKLMGLAPYGEPKYVKHIYDHLIDVKADGSFRLNLDYFDFLRSNRMSNDRFHALFDGPPRKPETKMDPRFMDVARSIQQVTEDIVLKLAKHTREVTEKKHLCLAGGVALNCVANGKLAAQKWFDDIWIQPAAGDAGGALGAALAVWHEQTSEKPRGESTLQKGQDQMSGSFLGPAYSSDEVQRTLNAHEASFHVTNDHGTLNKITSRWLAEGHVVGWMQGAMEFGPRALGNRSILGDARSSKMQSLINRKIKYRESFRPFAPAVLEEKAHKFFELHGLKSPYMLIVADLLESQQKSTSSELEGLERLHAERSDVPAITHVDYTARVQTVNEHQNARFYHLLKTFESETGCPMLINTSFNVRGEPIVATPDDAYRCFMNTEMDYLVIGDIWLSKIEQKQDRPKQQFVPIPD
;
A
#
# COMPACT_ATOMS: atom_id res chain seq x y z
N MET A 1 -4.04 32.28 -3.88
CA MET A 1 -4.03 30.88 -3.42
C MET A 1 -4.65 30.08 -4.52
N LYS A 2 -4.00 28.99 -4.94
CA LYS A 2 -4.50 28.11 -6.00
C LYS A 2 -4.79 26.72 -5.43
N TYR A 3 -5.91 26.12 -5.83
CA TYR A 3 -6.36 24.80 -5.41
C TYR A 3 -6.47 23.86 -6.62
N ILE A 4 -5.83 22.69 -6.51
CA ILE A 4 -5.90 21.64 -7.53
C ILE A 4 -6.40 20.36 -6.89
N LEU A 5 -7.47 19.80 -7.43
CA LEU A 5 -8.04 18.54 -7.01
C LEU A 5 -7.59 17.41 -7.95
N GLY A 6 -6.84 16.45 -7.44
CA GLY A 6 -6.48 15.22 -8.14
C GLY A 6 -7.51 14.12 -7.90
N ILE A 7 -7.85 13.36 -8.94
CA ILE A 7 -8.83 12.28 -8.91
C ILE A 7 -8.26 11.01 -9.56
N SER A 8 -8.44 9.88 -8.88
CA SER A 8 -8.26 8.53 -9.41
C SER A 8 -9.56 7.74 -9.23
N ALA A 9 -10.05 7.12 -10.31
CA ALA A 9 -11.36 6.44 -10.33
C ALA A 9 -11.54 5.47 -11.52
N PHE A 10 -12.61 4.67 -11.46
CA PHE A 10 -13.12 3.78 -12.53
C PHE A 10 -12.26 2.55 -12.88
N TYR A 11 -11.45 2.09 -11.92
CA TYR A 11 -10.69 0.84 -12.02
C TYR A 11 -10.59 0.08 -10.70
N HIS A 12 -9.87 0.61 -9.71
CA HIS A 12 -9.89 0.19 -8.31
C HIS A 12 -9.21 1.27 -7.46
N ASP A 13 -9.42 1.23 -6.14
CA ASP A 13 -8.76 2.12 -5.17
C ASP A 13 -8.96 3.62 -5.47
N SER A 14 -10.19 4.01 -5.82
CA SER A 14 -10.51 5.40 -6.10
C SER A 14 -10.08 6.33 -4.97
N ALA A 15 -9.58 7.50 -5.32
CA ALA A 15 -9.01 8.45 -4.37
C ALA A 15 -9.14 9.90 -4.84
N ALA A 16 -9.12 10.81 -3.87
CA ALA A 16 -9.08 12.24 -4.10
C ALA A 16 -7.95 12.88 -3.27
N VAL A 17 -7.30 13.88 -3.86
CA VAL A 17 -6.20 14.63 -3.25
C VAL A 17 -6.36 16.11 -3.54
N LEU A 18 -6.21 16.96 -2.54
CA LEU A 18 -6.28 18.41 -2.70
C LEU A 18 -4.94 19.06 -2.39
N LEU A 19 -4.44 19.81 -3.37
CA LEU A 19 -3.29 20.68 -3.22
C LEU A 19 -3.74 22.12 -2.96
N LYS A 20 -3.01 22.83 -2.11
CA LYS A 20 -3.10 24.28 -1.93
C LYS A 20 -1.72 24.88 -2.13
N ASP A 21 -1.57 25.70 -3.17
CA ASP A 21 -0.31 26.33 -3.53
C ASP A 21 0.87 25.31 -3.62
N GLY A 22 0.58 24.10 -4.09
CA GLY A 22 1.54 22.99 -4.24
C GLY A 22 1.75 22.12 -3.00
N ILE A 23 1.14 22.47 -1.87
CA ILE A 23 1.22 21.71 -0.62
C ILE A 23 0.06 20.72 -0.56
N ILE A 24 0.34 19.47 -0.18
CA ILE A 24 -0.69 18.44 0.00
C ILE A 24 -1.47 18.73 1.29
N ILE A 25 -2.74 19.11 1.17
CA ILE A 25 -3.59 19.46 2.33
C ILE A 25 -4.43 18.27 2.78
N ALA A 26 -4.93 17.49 1.83
CA ALA A 26 -5.82 16.38 2.08
C ALA A 26 -5.62 15.28 1.04
N ALA A 27 -5.70 14.03 1.47
CA ALA A 27 -5.71 12.86 0.59
C ALA A 27 -6.51 11.74 1.27
N ALA A 28 -7.41 11.10 0.53
CA ALA A 28 -8.18 9.96 1.03
C ALA A 28 -8.60 9.01 -0.09
N GLN A 29 -8.72 7.73 0.26
CA GLN A 29 -9.30 6.72 -0.61
C GLN A 29 -10.80 6.58 -0.34
N GLU A 30 -11.60 6.38 -1.37
CA GLU A 30 -13.06 6.29 -1.29
C GLU A 30 -13.52 5.11 -0.41
N GLU A 31 -12.78 3.99 -0.47
CA GLU A 31 -13.05 2.80 0.34
C GLU A 31 -13.09 3.07 1.86
N ARG A 32 -12.41 4.14 2.32
CA ARG A 32 -12.41 4.51 3.75
C ARG A 32 -13.79 4.96 4.21
N PHE A 33 -14.55 5.62 3.33
CA PHE A 33 -15.87 6.15 3.62
C PHE A 33 -16.97 5.17 3.25
N THR A 34 -16.88 4.53 2.08
CA THR A 34 -17.93 3.63 1.58
C THR A 34 -17.92 2.26 2.27
N ARG A 35 -16.82 1.95 2.98
CA ARG A 35 -16.53 0.65 3.58
C ARG A 35 -16.54 -0.51 2.57
N LYS A 36 -16.44 -0.21 1.27
CA LYS A 36 -16.28 -1.17 0.18
C LYS A 36 -14.82 -1.21 -0.22
N LYS A 37 -14.17 -2.33 0.04
CA LYS A 37 -12.74 -2.48 -0.22
C LYS A 37 -12.41 -2.38 -1.71
N ASN A 38 -11.37 -1.63 -2.04
CA ASN A 38 -10.93 -1.29 -3.39
C ASN A 38 -12.03 -0.63 -4.25
N ASP A 39 -12.89 0.21 -3.64
CA ASP A 39 -13.99 0.88 -4.35
C ASP A 39 -13.47 1.59 -5.63
N GLU A 40 -14.03 1.21 -6.77
CA GLU A 40 -13.63 1.71 -8.09
C GLU A 40 -14.50 2.89 -8.56
N ARG A 41 -15.58 3.22 -7.83
CA ARG A 41 -16.54 4.25 -8.24
C ARG A 41 -15.96 5.65 -8.09
N PHE A 42 -16.68 6.66 -8.58
CA PHE A 42 -16.28 8.06 -8.44
C PHE A 42 -16.07 8.44 -6.95
N PRO A 43 -14.94 9.08 -6.57
CA PRO A 43 -14.55 9.29 -5.18
C PRO A 43 -15.27 10.49 -4.53
N GLY A 44 -16.61 10.48 -4.55
CA GLY A 44 -17.44 11.58 -4.06
C GLY A 44 -17.19 11.92 -2.59
N HIS A 45 -17.12 10.92 -1.71
CA HIS A 45 -16.90 11.17 -0.27
C HIS A 45 -15.48 11.69 -0.01
N ALA A 46 -14.47 11.14 -0.70
CA ALA A 46 -13.10 11.62 -0.58
C ALA A 46 -12.95 13.06 -1.08
N ILE A 47 -13.64 13.46 -2.17
CA ILE A 47 -13.66 14.84 -2.66
C ILE A 47 -14.32 15.76 -1.62
N THR A 48 -15.50 15.41 -1.12
CA THR A 48 -16.19 16.19 -0.08
C THR A 48 -15.31 16.36 1.16
N PHE A 49 -14.63 15.30 1.60
CA PHE A 49 -13.66 15.38 2.69
C PHE A 49 -12.54 16.39 2.40
N CYS A 50 -11.94 16.33 1.21
CA CYS A 50 -10.84 17.22 0.85
C CYS A 50 -11.26 18.70 0.85
N LEU A 51 -12.42 19.02 0.27
CA LEU A 51 -12.97 20.37 0.23
C LEU A 51 -13.30 20.89 1.63
N ASN A 52 -13.97 20.07 2.45
CA ASN A 52 -14.31 20.42 3.83
C ASN A 52 -13.06 20.64 4.69
N LYS A 53 -12.02 19.82 4.54
CA LYS A 53 -10.76 19.98 5.27
C LYS A 53 -10.05 21.29 4.93
N ALA A 54 -10.14 21.73 3.67
CA ALA A 54 -9.61 23.03 3.24
C ALA A 54 -10.57 24.20 3.49
N LYS A 55 -11.84 23.93 3.86
CA LYS A 55 -12.92 24.91 4.02
C LYS A 55 -13.13 25.74 2.75
N ILE A 56 -13.22 25.05 1.61
CA ILE A 56 -13.48 25.67 0.31
C ILE A 56 -14.69 25.01 -0.34
N GLU A 57 -15.38 25.80 -1.17
CA GLU A 57 -16.42 25.30 -2.06
C GLU A 57 -15.83 24.88 -3.42
N PRO A 58 -16.51 24.05 -4.22
CA PRO A 58 -16.06 23.64 -5.55
C PRO A 58 -15.71 24.80 -6.49
N GLU A 59 -16.36 25.96 -6.33
CA GLU A 59 -16.13 27.18 -7.11
C GLU A 59 -14.72 27.75 -6.95
N GLN A 60 -14.04 27.40 -5.87
CA GLN A 60 -12.70 27.87 -5.55
C GLN A 60 -11.60 26.95 -6.11
N LEU A 61 -11.95 25.88 -6.82
CA LEU A 61 -11.00 25.00 -7.51
C LEU A 61 -10.50 25.66 -8.80
N ASP A 62 -9.18 25.80 -8.92
CA ASP A 62 -8.55 26.30 -10.14
C ASP A 62 -8.44 25.22 -11.23
N ALA A 63 -8.36 23.95 -10.84
CA ALA A 63 -8.35 22.82 -11.77
C ALA A 63 -8.72 21.50 -11.08
N VAL A 64 -9.23 20.56 -11.88
CA VAL A 64 -9.34 19.14 -11.54
C VAL A 64 -8.41 18.34 -12.44
N ALA A 65 -7.59 17.47 -11.86
CA ALA A 65 -6.61 16.64 -12.58
C ALA A 65 -6.98 15.16 -12.47
N PHE A 66 -7.04 14.47 -13.61
CA PHE A 66 -7.28 13.04 -13.70
C PHE A 66 -6.03 12.28 -14.17
N TYR A 67 -5.78 11.12 -13.57
CA TYR A 67 -4.51 10.40 -13.61
C TYR A 67 -4.21 9.60 -14.90
N ASP A 68 -5.14 9.52 -15.84
CA ASP A 68 -5.02 8.68 -17.06
C ASP A 68 -5.64 9.39 -18.27
N LYS A 69 -5.08 9.18 -19.47
CA LYS A 69 -5.63 9.64 -20.75
C LYS A 69 -6.64 8.63 -21.36
N PRO A 70 -7.95 8.94 -21.35
CA PRO A 70 -9.00 7.99 -21.74
C PRO A 70 -8.89 7.46 -23.18
N ILE A 71 -8.52 8.32 -24.14
CA ILE A 71 -8.43 7.96 -25.57
C ILE A 71 -7.30 6.97 -25.82
N THR A 72 -6.14 7.19 -25.21
CA THR A 72 -4.97 6.30 -25.37
C THR A 72 -5.23 4.93 -24.75
N LYS A 73 -5.87 4.89 -23.58
CA LYS A 73 -6.30 3.65 -22.93
C LYS A 73 -7.30 2.87 -23.80
N PHE A 74 -8.27 3.57 -24.39
CA PHE A 74 -9.24 2.98 -25.30
C PHE A 74 -8.57 2.39 -26.55
N ALA A 75 -7.65 3.13 -27.18
CA ALA A 75 -6.88 2.66 -28.33
C ALA A 75 -6.09 1.38 -28.02
N ARG A 76 -5.41 1.30 -26.85
CA ARG A 76 -4.72 0.08 -26.43
C ARG A 76 -5.65 -1.13 -26.38
N MET A 77 -6.80 -0.99 -25.74
CA MET A 77 -7.70 -2.13 -25.60
C MET A 77 -8.20 -2.60 -26.96
N LEU A 78 -8.57 -1.66 -27.84
CA LEU A 78 -8.97 -1.97 -29.21
C LEU A 78 -7.87 -2.74 -29.95
N GLU A 79 -6.64 -2.26 -29.93
CA GLU A 79 -5.49 -2.93 -30.54
C GLU A 79 -5.21 -4.31 -29.91
N THR A 80 -5.38 -4.44 -28.59
CA THR A 80 -5.21 -5.72 -27.88
C THR A 80 -6.22 -6.75 -28.37
N TYR A 81 -7.50 -6.39 -28.46
CA TYR A 81 -8.56 -7.29 -28.95
C TYR A 81 -8.36 -7.67 -30.42
N LEU A 82 -7.85 -6.75 -31.24
CA LEU A 82 -7.50 -7.01 -32.64
C LEU A 82 -6.28 -7.96 -32.75
N ALA A 83 -5.26 -7.78 -31.92
CA ALA A 83 -4.04 -8.57 -31.93
C ALA A 83 -4.25 -10.04 -31.52
N VAL A 84 -5.31 -10.36 -30.77
CA VAL A 84 -5.65 -11.74 -30.37
C VAL A 84 -6.86 -12.33 -31.11
N ALA A 85 -7.16 -11.82 -32.31
CA ALA A 85 -8.19 -12.39 -33.18
C ALA A 85 -7.86 -13.86 -33.57
N PRO A 86 -8.87 -14.76 -33.68
CA PRO A 86 -10.32 -14.52 -33.54
C PRO A 86 -10.87 -14.64 -32.10
N GLY A 87 -10.02 -14.92 -31.10
CA GLY A 87 -10.44 -15.10 -29.70
C GLY A 87 -10.98 -13.81 -29.06
N GLY A 88 -10.31 -12.68 -29.31
CA GLY A 88 -10.73 -11.36 -28.79
C GLY A 88 -12.06 -10.85 -29.37
N TRP A 89 -12.43 -11.29 -30.58
CA TRP A 89 -13.64 -10.85 -31.30
C TRP A 89 -14.95 -11.28 -30.63
N LYS A 90 -14.97 -12.33 -29.81
CA LYS A 90 -16.17 -12.74 -29.08
C LYS A 90 -16.48 -11.81 -27.90
N THR A 91 -15.44 -11.23 -27.30
CA THR A 91 -15.54 -10.34 -26.14
C THR A 91 -15.73 -8.88 -26.59
N PHE A 92 -15.16 -8.52 -27.74
CA PHE A 92 -15.14 -7.18 -28.31
C PHE A 92 -16.52 -6.49 -28.42
N PRO A 93 -17.56 -7.06 -29.07
CA PRO A 93 -18.87 -6.39 -29.22
C PRO A 93 -19.67 -6.27 -27.92
N ARG A 94 -19.32 -7.00 -26.85
CA ARG A 94 -19.95 -6.86 -25.52
C ARG A 94 -19.41 -5.67 -24.72
N ILE A 95 -18.14 -5.33 -24.91
CA ILE A 95 -17.43 -4.29 -24.14
C ILE A 95 -17.50 -2.94 -24.85
N LEU A 96 -17.60 -2.95 -26.18
CA LEU A 96 -17.57 -1.75 -27.03
C LEU A 96 -18.65 -0.70 -26.68
N PRO A 97 -19.94 -1.04 -26.42
CA PRO A 97 -20.97 -0.03 -26.15
C PRO A 97 -20.76 0.72 -24.83
N THR A 98 -20.43 0.00 -23.75
CA THR A 98 -20.20 0.58 -22.41
C THR A 98 -18.97 1.50 -22.39
N TRP A 99 -17.94 1.16 -23.17
CA TRP A 99 -16.72 1.96 -23.26
C TRP A 99 -16.84 3.18 -24.17
N LEU A 100 -17.61 3.08 -25.25
CA LEU A 100 -17.90 4.23 -26.11
C LEU A 100 -18.70 5.31 -25.37
N SER A 101 -19.64 4.93 -24.49
CA SER A 101 -20.52 5.86 -23.79
C SER A 101 -19.89 6.50 -22.55
N GLU A 102 -19.16 5.73 -21.72
CA GLU A 102 -18.67 6.21 -20.42
C GLU A 102 -17.22 6.74 -20.46
N LYS A 103 -16.32 6.08 -21.21
CA LYS A 103 -14.87 6.38 -21.11
C LYS A 103 -14.35 7.35 -22.16
N LEU A 104 -14.97 7.42 -23.34
CA LEU A 104 -14.65 8.47 -24.33
C LEU A 104 -15.18 9.86 -23.92
N ASN A 105 -16.13 9.92 -22.98
CA ASN A 105 -16.68 11.16 -22.45
C ASN A 105 -16.39 11.36 -20.95
N LEU A 106 -15.24 10.88 -20.48
CA LEU A 106 -14.80 10.95 -19.09
C LEU A 106 -14.90 12.36 -18.49
N LYS A 107 -14.67 13.40 -19.30
CA LYS A 107 -14.85 14.80 -18.87
C LYS A 107 -16.30 15.07 -18.47
N ASN A 108 -17.28 14.64 -19.26
CA ASN A 108 -18.69 14.81 -18.93
C ASN A 108 -19.10 13.91 -17.76
N THR A 109 -18.60 12.67 -17.69
CA THR A 109 -18.86 11.79 -16.53
C THR A 109 -18.38 12.42 -15.23
N ILE A 110 -17.17 12.99 -15.19
CA ILE A 110 -16.67 13.72 -14.02
C ILE A 110 -17.57 14.92 -13.69
N ARG A 111 -18.10 15.62 -14.69
CA ARG A 111 -19.01 16.76 -14.49
C ARG A 111 -20.39 16.35 -13.96
N GLU A 112 -20.92 15.24 -14.43
CA GLU A 112 -22.20 14.69 -13.98
C GLU A 112 -22.10 14.19 -12.53
N GLU A 113 -21.02 13.47 -12.20
CA GLU A 113 -20.76 12.97 -10.86
C GLU A 113 -20.37 14.09 -9.88
N PHE A 114 -19.70 15.14 -10.37
CA PHE A 114 -19.31 16.32 -9.58
C PHE A 114 -20.07 17.57 -10.04
N SER A 115 -21.39 17.53 -9.87
CA SER A 115 -22.32 18.57 -10.34
C SER A 115 -22.06 19.99 -9.80
N GLY A 116 -21.41 20.12 -8.64
CA GLY A 116 -20.98 21.40 -8.08
C GLY A 116 -19.77 22.03 -8.76
N LEU A 117 -19.06 21.31 -9.63
CA LEU A 117 -17.88 21.86 -10.29
C LEU A 117 -18.28 22.94 -11.32
N PRO A 118 -17.72 24.16 -11.29
CA PRO A 118 -18.07 25.22 -12.25
C PRO A 118 -17.60 24.89 -13.65
N GLU A 119 -18.40 25.17 -14.68
CA GLU A 119 -18.07 24.88 -16.09
C GLU A 119 -16.70 25.45 -16.51
N ALA A 120 -16.33 26.61 -15.98
CA ALA A 120 -15.05 27.27 -16.22
C ALA A 120 -13.83 26.55 -15.61
N CYS A 121 -14.02 25.68 -14.61
CA CYS A 121 -12.93 24.93 -13.97
C CYS A 121 -12.35 23.90 -14.96
N PRO A 122 -11.08 23.99 -15.40
CA PRO A 122 -10.52 23.03 -16.32
C PRO A 122 -10.43 21.63 -15.69
N ILE A 123 -10.80 20.60 -16.47
CA ILE A 123 -10.50 19.19 -16.17
C ILE A 123 -9.32 18.79 -17.05
N LEU A 124 -8.20 18.50 -16.43
CA LEU A 124 -6.91 18.21 -17.03
C LEU A 124 -6.58 16.72 -16.90
N PHE A 125 -5.86 16.18 -17.87
CA PHE A 125 -5.51 14.76 -17.94
C PHE A 125 -3.99 14.60 -18.03
N THR A 126 -3.45 13.72 -17.20
CA THR A 126 -2.04 13.32 -17.17
C THR A 126 -1.90 11.89 -17.66
N GLN A 127 -0.67 11.44 -17.99
CA GLN A 127 -0.47 10.02 -18.28
C GLN A 127 -0.40 9.19 -16.98
N HIS A 128 -0.80 7.92 -17.02
CA HIS A 128 -0.82 7.04 -15.84
C HIS A 128 0.55 6.87 -15.19
N HIS A 129 1.55 6.50 -16.00
CA HIS A 129 2.93 6.33 -15.52
C HIS A 129 3.60 7.66 -15.14
N GLU A 130 3.20 8.76 -15.79
CA GLU A 130 3.63 10.11 -15.42
C GLU A 130 3.06 10.50 -14.05
N SER A 131 1.78 10.18 -13.77
CA SER A 131 1.16 10.37 -12.46
C SER A 131 1.90 9.56 -11.39
N HIS A 132 2.21 8.29 -11.64
CA HIS A 132 3.02 7.52 -10.69
C HIS A 132 4.40 8.15 -10.46
N ALA A 133 5.12 8.52 -11.52
CA ALA A 133 6.41 9.18 -11.40
C ALA A 133 6.33 10.50 -10.62
N ALA A 134 5.32 11.33 -10.90
CA ALA A 134 5.04 12.60 -10.24
C ALA A 134 4.69 12.41 -8.76
N SER A 135 3.85 11.43 -8.46
CA SER A 135 3.48 11.08 -7.10
C SER A 135 4.69 10.67 -6.28
N ALA A 136 5.76 10.14 -6.88
CA ALA A 136 6.95 9.79 -6.14
C ALA A 136 8.01 10.88 -6.13
N PHE A 137 8.30 11.50 -7.27
CA PHE A 137 9.38 12.48 -7.35
C PHE A 137 9.05 13.75 -6.58
N TYR A 138 7.87 14.36 -6.79
CA TYR A 138 7.55 15.67 -6.25
C TYR A 138 7.47 15.74 -4.71
N PRO A 139 6.89 14.74 -4.01
CA PRO A 139 6.89 14.76 -2.55
C PRO A 139 8.18 14.19 -1.93
N SER A 140 9.04 13.50 -2.70
CA SER A 140 10.33 13.02 -2.18
C SER A 140 11.22 14.17 -1.69
N PRO A 141 12.19 13.90 -0.80
CA PRO A 141 13.12 14.92 -0.30
C PRO A 141 14.20 15.30 -1.32
N PHE A 142 14.16 14.74 -2.54
CA PHE A 142 15.23 14.87 -3.52
C PHE A 142 14.96 15.99 -4.54
N GLU A 143 15.96 16.84 -4.76
CA GLU A 143 15.92 17.85 -5.84
C GLU A 143 16.06 17.21 -7.23
N THR A 144 16.91 16.18 -7.32
CA THR A 144 17.05 15.35 -8.52
C THR A 144 17.11 13.89 -8.12
N ALA A 145 16.43 13.04 -8.89
CA ALA A 145 16.38 11.61 -8.65
C ALA A 145 16.16 10.85 -9.96
N ALA A 146 16.66 9.63 -10.01
CA ALA A 146 16.12 8.65 -10.94
C ALA A 146 14.73 8.23 -10.47
N ILE A 147 13.86 7.88 -11.40
CA ILE A 147 12.50 7.44 -11.10
C ILE A 147 12.27 6.13 -11.83
N LEU A 148 11.82 5.11 -11.10
CA LEU A 148 11.46 3.82 -11.65
C LEU A 148 10.02 3.50 -11.25
N THR A 149 9.13 3.47 -12.23
CA THR A 149 7.71 3.11 -12.06
C THR A 149 7.50 1.70 -12.57
N ILE A 150 7.02 0.78 -11.74
CA ILE A 150 6.75 -0.61 -12.10
C ILE A 150 5.32 -0.96 -11.68
N ASP A 151 4.47 -1.26 -12.65
CA ASP A 151 3.03 -1.37 -12.43
C ASP A 151 2.40 -2.54 -13.21
N GLY A 152 1.10 -2.77 -12.97
CA GLY A 152 0.27 -3.68 -13.74
C GLY A 152 0.14 -3.22 -15.18
N VAL A 153 -0.70 -2.21 -15.44
CA VAL A 153 -0.97 -1.68 -16.78
C VAL A 153 -1.45 -0.22 -16.70
N GLY A 154 -0.76 0.72 -17.35
CA GLY A 154 -1.28 2.07 -17.61
C GLY A 154 -2.05 2.17 -18.94
N GLU A 155 -1.82 3.25 -19.70
CA GLU A 155 -2.32 3.37 -21.06
C GLU A 155 -1.60 2.43 -22.01
N TRP A 156 -0.28 2.32 -21.86
CA TRP A 156 0.59 1.40 -22.60
C TRP A 156 1.76 0.96 -21.74
N ALA A 157 2.38 1.89 -21.02
CA ALA A 157 3.49 1.58 -20.14
C ALA A 157 3.06 0.60 -19.02
N THR A 158 3.97 -0.28 -18.67
CA THR A 158 3.91 -1.23 -17.55
C THR A 158 5.14 -1.08 -16.67
N THR A 159 6.23 -0.57 -17.23
CA THR A 159 7.44 -0.18 -16.52
C THR A 159 8.02 1.05 -17.21
N SER A 160 8.39 2.08 -16.47
CA SER A 160 9.05 3.26 -17.03
C SER A 160 10.23 3.71 -16.18
N MET A 161 11.26 4.18 -16.87
CA MET A 161 12.45 4.80 -16.29
C MET A 161 12.45 6.28 -16.66
N ALA A 162 12.56 7.16 -15.68
CA ALA A 162 12.54 8.60 -15.86
C ALA A 162 13.59 9.30 -14.98
N VAL A 163 13.84 10.58 -15.28
CA VAL A 163 14.65 11.47 -14.44
C VAL A 163 13.79 12.63 -13.99
N GLY A 164 13.79 12.89 -12.69
CA GLY A 164 13.22 14.09 -12.09
C GLY A 164 14.30 15.13 -11.84
N GLY A 165 14.04 16.38 -12.20
CA GLY A 165 14.87 17.54 -11.84
C GLY A 165 14.07 18.82 -11.81
N GLY A 166 14.06 19.50 -10.66
CA GLY A 166 13.24 20.69 -10.47
C GLY A 166 11.76 20.42 -10.73
N LYS A 167 11.17 21.09 -11.74
CA LYS A 167 9.77 20.95 -12.14
C LYS A 167 9.50 19.89 -13.20
N LYS A 168 10.54 19.25 -13.74
CA LYS A 168 10.39 18.40 -14.92
C LYS A 168 10.65 16.95 -14.55
N ILE A 169 9.80 16.10 -15.08
CA ILE A 169 10.02 14.66 -15.17
C ILE A 169 10.21 14.34 -16.65
N THR A 170 11.24 13.57 -16.97
CA THR A 170 11.53 13.16 -18.35
C THR A 170 11.65 11.66 -18.40
N THR A 171 10.68 11.00 -19.04
CA THR A 171 10.71 9.57 -19.31
C THR A 171 11.77 9.26 -20.36
N LEU A 172 12.66 8.34 -20.05
CA LEU A 172 13.78 7.93 -20.91
C LEU A 172 13.46 6.65 -21.67
N LYS A 173 12.86 5.67 -21.00
CA LYS A 173 12.50 4.37 -21.57
C LYS A 173 11.23 3.84 -20.92
N GLU A 174 10.53 2.99 -21.64
CA GLU A 174 9.38 2.25 -21.13
C GLU A 174 9.32 0.85 -21.72
N ILE A 175 8.76 -0.08 -20.93
CA ILE A 175 8.27 -1.37 -21.39
C ILE A 175 6.76 -1.21 -21.51
N ARG A 176 6.21 -1.69 -22.63
CA ARG A 176 4.79 -1.59 -22.92
C ARG A 176 4.07 -2.92 -22.73
N PHE A 177 2.79 -2.80 -22.41
CA PHE A 177 1.80 -3.85 -22.49
C PHE A 177 1.89 -4.57 -23.85
N PRO A 178 1.80 -5.92 -23.89
CA PRO A 178 1.36 -6.83 -22.81
C PRO A 178 2.46 -7.32 -21.86
N HIS A 179 3.68 -6.80 -21.94
CA HIS A 179 4.78 -7.25 -21.09
C HIS A 179 4.76 -6.49 -19.77
N SER A 180 4.33 -7.13 -18.68
CA SER A 180 4.21 -6.50 -17.36
C SER A 180 4.71 -7.41 -16.25
N LEU A 181 5.59 -6.89 -15.40
CA LEU A 181 6.02 -7.58 -14.19
C LEU A 181 4.87 -7.67 -13.17
N GLY A 182 4.01 -6.64 -13.10
CA GLY A 182 2.80 -6.66 -12.28
C GLY A 182 1.85 -7.78 -12.72
N LEU A 183 1.52 -7.89 -14.01
CA LEU A 183 0.65 -8.95 -14.51
C LEU A 183 1.27 -10.35 -14.39
N LEU A 184 2.58 -10.47 -14.52
CA LEU A 184 3.28 -11.72 -14.23
C LEU A 184 3.01 -12.13 -12.78
N TYR A 185 3.30 -11.25 -11.82
CA TYR A 185 3.11 -11.50 -10.40
C TYR A 185 1.64 -11.76 -10.03
N SER A 186 0.70 -11.02 -10.61
CA SER A 186 -0.74 -11.24 -10.44
C SER A 186 -1.21 -12.57 -11.04
N THR A 187 -0.58 -13.06 -12.11
CA THR A 187 -0.85 -14.42 -12.64
C THR A 187 -0.53 -15.49 -11.63
N PHE A 188 0.64 -15.40 -10.98
CA PHE A 188 1.01 -16.31 -9.89
C PHE A 188 0.10 -16.16 -8.67
N THR A 189 -0.31 -14.93 -8.36
CA THR A 189 -1.24 -14.64 -7.27
C THR A 189 -2.57 -15.38 -7.48
N ALA A 190 -3.15 -15.25 -8.69
CA ALA A 190 -4.35 -15.99 -9.08
C ALA A 190 -4.13 -17.51 -9.08
N TYR A 191 -2.98 -17.98 -9.57
CA TYR A 191 -2.65 -19.40 -9.62
C TYR A 191 -2.52 -20.05 -8.24
N CYS A 192 -2.01 -19.31 -7.25
CA CYS A 192 -1.98 -19.72 -5.84
C CYS A 192 -3.34 -19.58 -5.13
N GLY A 193 -4.42 -19.26 -5.86
CA GLY A 193 -5.78 -19.16 -5.33
C GLY A 193 -5.99 -17.92 -4.46
N PHE A 194 -5.29 -16.82 -4.76
CA PHE A 194 -5.51 -15.52 -4.17
C PHE A 194 -6.12 -14.55 -5.19
N ARG A 195 -6.89 -13.58 -4.70
CA ARG A 195 -7.53 -12.56 -5.53
C ARG A 195 -6.52 -11.55 -6.09
N VAL A 196 -6.61 -11.24 -7.38
CA VAL A 196 -5.81 -10.20 -8.05
C VAL A 196 -6.17 -8.81 -7.49
N ASN A 197 -5.21 -7.87 -7.50
CA ASN A 197 -5.30 -6.50 -6.97
C ASN A 197 -5.58 -6.43 -5.45
N SER A 198 -5.41 -7.55 -4.73
CA SER A 198 -5.67 -7.61 -3.28
C SER A 198 -5.01 -8.80 -2.57
N GLY A 199 -4.35 -9.70 -3.30
CA GLY A 199 -3.77 -10.95 -2.82
C GLY A 199 -2.26 -11.03 -3.04
N GLU A 200 -1.67 -10.07 -3.76
CA GLU A 200 -0.25 -10.02 -4.11
C GLU A 200 0.63 -10.02 -2.84
N TYR A 201 0.22 -9.31 -1.79
CA TYR A 201 0.92 -9.33 -0.51
C TYR A 201 0.78 -10.67 0.24
N LYS A 202 -0.26 -11.47 -0.06
CA LYS A 202 -0.40 -12.83 0.51
C LYS A 202 0.57 -13.78 -0.18
N LEU A 203 0.71 -13.67 -1.51
CA LEU A 203 1.74 -14.40 -2.25
C LEU A 203 3.13 -14.06 -1.73
N MET A 204 3.41 -12.76 -1.53
CA MET A 204 4.67 -12.29 -0.96
C MET A 204 4.90 -12.85 0.45
N GLY A 205 3.86 -12.87 1.30
CA GLY A 205 3.94 -13.45 2.65
C GLY A 205 4.04 -14.97 2.67
N LEU A 206 3.68 -15.66 1.58
CA LEU A 206 3.80 -17.12 1.44
C LEU A 206 5.20 -17.54 0.97
N ALA A 207 5.92 -16.66 0.26
CA ALA A 207 7.21 -16.97 -0.33
C ALA A 207 8.28 -17.52 0.64
N PRO A 208 8.42 -17.03 1.89
CA PRO A 208 9.45 -17.53 2.82
C PRO A 208 9.29 -19.01 3.27
N TYR A 209 8.13 -19.62 2.99
CA TYR A 209 7.83 -21.00 3.39
C TYR A 209 8.17 -22.05 2.32
N GLY A 210 8.52 -21.62 1.12
CA GLY A 210 8.85 -22.52 0.02
C GLY A 210 10.30 -22.40 -0.44
N GLU A 211 10.64 -23.27 -1.39
CA GLU A 211 11.94 -23.35 -2.04
C GLU A 211 11.88 -22.83 -3.48
N PRO A 212 12.95 -22.24 -4.04
CA PRO A 212 12.96 -21.62 -5.37
C PRO A 212 13.02 -22.63 -6.53
N LYS A 213 12.27 -23.74 -6.46
CA LYS A 213 12.33 -24.88 -7.40
C LYS A 213 11.98 -24.51 -8.85
N TYR A 214 11.12 -23.51 -9.04
CA TYR A 214 10.59 -23.16 -10.35
C TYR A 214 11.25 -21.92 -10.97
N VAL A 215 12.27 -21.33 -10.35
CA VAL A 215 12.96 -20.13 -10.89
C VAL A 215 13.45 -20.37 -12.32
N LYS A 216 14.09 -21.52 -12.56
CA LYS A 216 14.56 -21.90 -13.90
C LYS A 216 13.40 -22.04 -14.91
N HIS A 217 12.29 -22.63 -14.50
CA HIS A 217 11.11 -22.78 -15.35
C HIS A 217 10.52 -21.43 -15.76
N ILE A 218 10.51 -20.46 -14.85
CA ILE A 218 10.04 -19.10 -15.12
C ILE A 218 10.94 -18.42 -16.17
N TYR A 219 12.26 -18.47 -16.00
CA TYR A 219 13.20 -17.86 -16.96
C TYR A 219 13.24 -18.58 -18.31
N ASP A 220 13.13 -19.90 -18.34
CA ASP A 220 13.22 -20.66 -19.60
C ASP A 220 11.94 -20.54 -20.44
N HIS A 221 10.78 -20.35 -19.80
CA HIS A 221 9.49 -20.46 -20.50
C HIS A 221 8.61 -19.22 -20.46
N LEU A 222 8.60 -18.46 -19.35
CA LEU A 222 7.60 -17.40 -19.14
C LEU A 222 8.10 -16.01 -19.47
N ILE A 223 9.39 -15.72 -19.23
CA ILE A 223 9.93 -14.37 -19.35
C ILE A 223 11.38 -14.37 -19.82
N ASP A 224 11.64 -13.62 -20.89
CA ASP A 224 12.98 -13.33 -21.40
C ASP A 224 13.46 -11.99 -20.82
N VAL A 225 14.42 -12.03 -19.90
CA VAL A 225 14.97 -10.86 -19.19
C VAL A 225 16.39 -10.57 -19.67
N LYS A 226 16.63 -9.35 -20.13
CA LYS A 226 17.95 -8.89 -20.61
C LYS A 226 18.82 -8.35 -19.48
N ALA A 227 20.08 -8.09 -19.80
CA ALA A 227 21.07 -7.62 -18.83
C ALA A 227 20.68 -6.26 -18.22
N ASP A 228 20.03 -5.39 -19.00
CA ASP A 228 19.53 -4.08 -18.57
C ASP A 228 18.20 -4.15 -17.80
N GLY A 229 17.70 -5.35 -17.52
CA GLY A 229 16.43 -5.58 -16.85
C GLY A 229 15.21 -5.46 -17.75
N SER A 230 15.36 -5.04 -19.01
CA SER A 230 14.24 -5.08 -19.97
C SER A 230 13.77 -6.52 -20.18
N PHE A 231 12.48 -6.71 -20.38
CA PHE A 231 11.91 -8.04 -20.47
C PHE A 231 10.75 -8.16 -21.44
N ARG A 232 10.52 -9.39 -21.91
CA ARG A 232 9.32 -9.77 -22.68
C ARG A 232 8.73 -11.05 -22.11
N LEU A 233 7.41 -11.02 -21.90
CA LEU A 233 6.65 -12.20 -21.51
C LEU A 233 6.39 -13.09 -22.73
N ASN A 234 6.49 -14.41 -22.51
CA ASN A 234 5.99 -15.41 -23.44
C ASN A 234 4.48 -15.57 -23.27
N LEU A 235 3.72 -14.87 -24.12
CA LEU A 235 2.27 -14.74 -24.00
C LEU A 235 1.50 -16.05 -24.19
N ASP A 236 2.15 -17.10 -24.70
CA ASP A 236 1.57 -18.43 -24.87
C ASP A 236 1.14 -19.10 -23.55
N TYR A 237 1.70 -18.67 -22.43
CA TYR A 237 1.41 -19.20 -21.09
C TYR A 237 0.37 -18.37 -20.32
N PHE A 238 -0.15 -17.30 -20.91
CA PHE A 238 -1.06 -16.38 -20.25
C PHE A 238 -2.41 -16.32 -20.95
N ASP A 239 -3.47 -16.08 -20.18
CA ASP A 239 -4.85 -15.98 -20.70
C ASP A 239 -5.43 -14.57 -20.52
N PHE A 240 -4.74 -13.66 -19.82
CA PHE A 240 -5.25 -12.32 -19.50
C PHE A 240 -5.46 -11.41 -20.72
N LEU A 241 -4.96 -11.80 -21.90
CA LEU A 241 -5.24 -11.11 -23.16
C LEU A 241 -6.51 -11.64 -23.85
N ARG A 242 -6.95 -12.85 -23.53
CA ARG A 242 -7.97 -13.61 -24.27
C ARG A 242 -9.22 -13.88 -23.43
N SER A 243 -9.10 -13.87 -22.10
CA SER A 243 -10.18 -14.15 -21.17
C SER A 243 -10.02 -13.38 -19.86
N ASN A 244 -10.99 -13.53 -18.96
CA ASN A 244 -10.91 -12.99 -17.59
C ASN A 244 -10.01 -13.83 -16.66
N ARG A 245 -9.35 -14.87 -17.16
CA ARG A 245 -8.39 -15.69 -16.40
C ARG A 245 -6.98 -15.17 -16.63
N MET A 246 -6.11 -15.34 -15.64
CA MET A 246 -4.71 -14.92 -15.76
C MET A 246 -3.82 -15.97 -16.44
N SER A 247 -4.01 -17.26 -16.12
CA SER A 247 -3.21 -18.40 -16.58
C SER A 247 -4.01 -19.39 -17.43
N ASN A 248 -3.31 -20.22 -18.21
CA ASN A 248 -3.88 -21.28 -19.06
C ASN A 248 -3.23 -22.66 -18.78
N ASP A 249 -3.66 -23.69 -19.50
CA ASP A 249 -3.21 -25.07 -19.27
C ASP A 249 -1.69 -25.27 -19.49
N ARG A 250 -1.05 -24.47 -20.35
CA ARG A 250 0.43 -24.52 -20.53
C ARG A 250 1.14 -24.01 -19.28
N PHE A 251 0.60 -22.97 -18.65
CA PHE A 251 1.09 -22.49 -17.35
C PHE A 251 0.90 -23.57 -16.28
N HIS A 252 -0.26 -24.21 -16.25
CA HIS A 252 -0.58 -25.25 -15.26
C HIS A 252 0.38 -26.45 -15.38
N ALA A 253 0.68 -26.87 -16.61
CA ALA A 253 1.65 -27.93 -16.88
C ALA A 253 3.07 -27.57 -16.42
N LEU A 254 3.44 -26.28 -16.40
CA LEU A 254 4.77 -25.81 -15.99
C LEU A 254 4.99 -25.88 -14.47
N PHE A 255 3.92 -25.86 -13.67
CA PHE A 255 3.96 -25.84 -12.20
C PHE A 255 3.26 -27.04 -11.58
N ASP A 256 3.32 -28.20 -12.27
CA ASP A 256 2.87 -29.50 -11.76
C ASP A 256 1.38 -29.56 -11.37
N GLY A 257 0.49 -28.83 -12.05
CA GLY A 257 -0.94 -29.06 -11.94
C GLY A 257 -1.84 -27.82 -12.03
N PRO A 258 -3.13 -27.94 -11.68
CA PRO A 258 -4.08 -26.84 -11.76
C PRO A 258 -3.83 -25.77 -10.69
N PRO A 259 -4.42 -24.57 -10.86
CA PRO A 259 -4.40 -23.52 -9.86
C PRO A 259 -5.06 -23.98 -8.56
N ARG A 260 -4.63 -23.39 -7.44
CA ARG A 260 -5.21 -23.65 -6.13
C ARG A 260 -6.65 -23.15 -6.09
N LYS A 261 -7.55 -23.97 -5.57
CA LYS A 261 -8.89 -23.49 -5.18
C LYS A 261 -8.76 -22.56 -3.96
N PRO A 262 -9.42 -21.39 -3.93
CA PRO A 262 -9.45 -20.53 -2.75
C PRO A 262 -9.91 -21.29 -1.49
N GLU A 263 -9.48 -20.81 -0.33
CA GLU A 263 -9.86 -21.32 1.00
C GLU A 263 -9.57 -22.82 1.29
N THR A 264 -8.82 -23.52 0.45
CA THR A 264 -8.32 -24.87 0.76
C THR A 264 -7.03 -24.84 1.59
N LYS A 265 -6.63 -25.99 2.15
CA LYS A 265 -5.34 -26.12 2.85
C LYS A 265 -4.18 -25.76 1.90
N MET A 266 -3.18 -25.04 2.42
CA MET A 266 -2.00 -24.67 1.65
C MET A 266 -1.11 -25.90 1.42
N ASP A 267 -0.77 -26.15 0.16
CA ASP A 267 0.11 -27.24 -0.28
C ASP A 267 1.55 -26.70 -0.47
N PRO A 268 2.61 -27.47 -0.12
CA PRO A 268 4.01 -27.08 -0.31
C PRO A 268 4.34 -26.59 -1.72
N ARG A 269 3.75 -27.18 -2.76
CA ARG A 269 3.94 -26.78 -4.16
C ARG A 269 3.66 -25.29 -4.37
N PHE A 270 2.60 -24.75 -3.77
CA PHE A 270 2.26 -23.34 -3.93
C PHE A 270 3.18 -22.42 -3.13
N MET A 271 3.82 -22.92 -2.07
CA MET A 271 4.88 -22.20 -1.37
C MET A 271 6.12 -22.11 -2.25
N ASP A 272 6.51 -23.21 -2.89
CA ASP A 272 7.64 -23.25 -3.83
C ASP A 272 7.41 -22.34 -5.05
N VAL A 273 6.19 -22.35 -5.58
CA VAL A 273 5.76 -21.43 -6.65
C VAL A 273 5.85 -19.98 -6.18
N ALA A 274 5.34 -19.65 -5.00
CA ALA A 274 5.41 -18.31 -4.43
C ALA A 274 6.86 -17.85 -4.20
N ARG A 275 7.72 -18.72 -3.66
CA ARG A 275 9.15 -18.45 -3.48
C ARG A 275 9.84 -18.15 -4.80
N SER A 276 9.55 -18.96 -5.81
CA SER A 276 10.19 -18.87 -7.13
C SER A 276 9.85 -17.57 -7.85
N ILE A 277 8.57 -17.17 -7.91
CA ILE A 277 8.19 -15.90 -8.55
C ILE A 277 8.65 -14.68 -7.76
N GLN A 278 8.67 -14.76 -6.42
CA GLN A 278 9.18 -13.69 -5.58
C GLN A 278 10.67 -13.44 -5.87
N GLN A 279 11.49 -14.50 -5.98
CA GLN A 279 12.89 -14.37 -6.37
C GLN A 279 13.07 -13.77 -7.77
N VAL A 280 12.33 -14.26 -8.78
CA VAL A 280 12.42 -13.72 -10.15
C VAL A 280 12.04 -12.24 -10.18
N THR A 281 11.03 -11.84 -9.42
CA THR A 281 10.59 -10.44 -9.33
C THR A 281 11.67 -9.56 -8.71
N GLU A 282 12.30 -10.01 -7.62
CA GLU A 282 13.42 -9.33 -6.98
C GLU A 282 14.58 -9.14 -7.96
N ASP A 283 14.99 -10.20 -8.65
CA ASP A 283 16.10 -10.18 -9.61
C ASP A 283 15.84 -9.17 -10.75
N ILE A 284 14.61 -9.09 -11.25
CA ILE A 284 14.24 -8.13 -12.31
C ILE A 284 14.24 -6.70 -11.78
N VAL A 285 13.65 -6.46 -10.60
CA VAL A 285 13.64 -5.12 -9.98
C VAL A 285 15.07 -4.62 -9.75
N LEU A 286 15.97 -5.49 -9.28
CA LEU A 286 17.39 -5.17 -9.11
C LEU A 286 18.05 -4.81 -10.45
N LYS A 287 17.85 -5.61 -11.51
CA LYS A 287 18.41 -5.28 -12.84
C LYS A 287 17.90 -3.94 -13.38
N LEU A 288 16.60 -3.69 -13.27
CA LEU A 288 15.99 -2.42 -13.69
C LEU A 288 16.56 -1.23 -12.91
N ALA A 289 16.67 -1.35 -11.58
CA ALA A 289 17.20 -0.29 -10.74
C ALA A 289 18.69 -0.03 -10.99
N LYS A 290 19.49 -1.08 -11.19
CA LYS A 290 20.90 -0.97 -11.57
C LYS A 290 21.06 -0.24 -12.91
N HIS A 291 20.32 -0.67 -13.93
CA HIS A 291 20.36 -0.01 -15.24
C HIS A 291 19.89 1.45 -15.15
N THR A 292 18.88 1.71 -14.32
CA THR A 292 18.41 3.06 -14.04
C THR A 292 19.51 3.93 -13.42
N ARG A 293 20.28 3.41 -12.46
CA ARG A 293 21.43 4.10 -11.87
C ARG A 293 22.48 4.44 -12.92
N GLU A 294 22.79 3.49 -13.80
CA GLU A 294 23.81 3.61 -14.85
C GLU A 294 23.42 4.64 -15.92
N VAL A 295 22.17 4.62 -16.38
CA VAL A 295 21.70 5.52 -17.45
C VAL A 295 21.47 6.95 -16.95
N THR A 296 20.93 7.10 -15.75
CA THR A 296 20.54 8.42 -15.22
C THR A 296 21.66 9.13 -14.46
N GLU A 297 22.65 8.36 -14.02
CA GLU A 297 23.75 8.78 -13.15
C GLU A 297 23.31 9.45 -11.83
N LYS A 298 22.02 9.36 -11.46
CA LYS A 298 21.49 9.99 -10.24
C LYS A 298 21.82 9.20 -8.99
N LYS A 299 22.03 9.93 -7.90
CA LYS A 299 22.39 9.38 -6.59
C LYS A 299 21.18 8.88 -5.80
N HIS A 300 19.99 9.37 -6.09
CA HIS A 300 18.76 9.00 -5.39
C HIS A 300 17.77 8.32 -6.34
N LEU A 301 16.94 7.44 -5.79
CA LEU A 301 15.90 6.73 -6.53
C LEU A 301 14.52 6.98 -5.92
N CYS A 302 13.54 7.33 -6.76
CA CYS A 302 12.12 7.33 -6.44
C CYS A 302 11.44 6.10 -7.04
N LEU A 303 10.61 5.40 -6.25
CA LEU A 303 9.85 4.22 -6.68
C LEU A 303 8.33 4.44 -6.59
N ALA A 304 7.63 4.01 -7.64
CA ALA A 304 6.17 4.08 -7.75
C ALA A 304 5.59 2.91 -8.58
N GLY A 305 4.26 2.82 -8.66
CA GLY A 305 3.53 1.74 -9.31
C GLY A 305 3.25 0.57 -8.37
N GLY A 306 2.26 -0.26 -8.66
CA GLY A 306 1.80 -1.32 -7.76
C GLY A 306 2.89 -2.30 -7.31
N VAL A 307 3.89 -2.56 -8.16
CA VAL A 307 5.01 -3.46 -7.83
C VAL A 307 5.97 -2.82 -6.82
N ALA A 308 6.04 -1.49 -6.72
CA ALA A 308 6.83 -0.80 -5.69
C ALA A 308 6.31 -1.05 -4.26
N LEU A 309 5.13 -1.66 -4.09
CA LEU A 309 4.65 -2.14 -2.78
C LEU A 309 5.27 -3.49 -2.37
N ASN A 310 6.07 -4.13 -3.24
CA ASN A 310 6.84 -5.33 -2.91
C ASN A 310 8.04 -4.95 -2.03
N CYS A 311 7.78 -4.89 -0.72
CA CYS A 311 8.74 -4.48 0.28
C CYS A 311 9.96 -5.41 0.42
N VAL A 312 9.85 -6.66 -0.04
CA VAL A 312 10.98 -7.61 -0.05
C VAL A 312 11.96 -7.21 -1.15
N ALA A 313 11.47 -6.94 -2.36
CA ALA A 313 12.30 -6.42 -3.46
C ALA A 313 12.93 -5.06 -3.08
N ASN A 314 12.18 -4.18 -2.43
CA ASN A 314 12.69 -2.89 -1.95
C ASN A 314 13.83 -3.07 -0.93
N GLY A 315 13.70 -4.02 0.01
CA GLY A 315 14.75 -4.33 0.99
C GLY A 315 16.03 -4.84 0.33
N LYS A 316 15.91 -5.76 -0.63
CA LYS A 316 17.07 -6.25 -1.40
C LYS A 316 17.74 -5.16 -2.23
N LEU A 317 16.95 -4.24 -2.78
CA LEU A 317 17.47 -3.08 -3.53
C LEU A 317 18.23 -2.12 -2.62
N ALA A 318 17.65 -1.80 -1.46
CA ALA A 318 18.30 -0.99 -0.43
C ALA A 318 19.66 -1.56 -0.01
N ALA A 319 19.75 -2.88 0.17
CA ALA A 319 20.99 -3.58 0.54
C ALA A 319 22.11 -3.43 -0.50
N GLN A 320 21.79 -3.16 -1.77
CA GLN A 320 22.81 -2.99 -2.82
C GLN A 320 23.62 -1.69 -2.69
N LYS A 321 23.07 -0.67 -2.02
CA LYS A 321 23.72 0.65 -1.86
C LYS A 321 24.18 1.29 -3.18
N TRP A 322 23.45 1.03 -4.29
CA TRP A 322 23.70 1.68 -5.58
C TRP A 322 23.26 3.16 -5.61
N PHE A 323 22.35 3.51 -4.70
CA PHE A 323 21.85 4.85 -4.47
C PHE A 323 22.18 5.27 -3.04
N ASP A 324 22.42 6.56 -2.84
CA ASP A 324 22.68 7.17 -1.53
C ASP A 324 21.41 7.11 -0.66
N ASP A 325 20.23 7.23 -1.28
CA ASP A 325 18.93 7.11 -0.63
C ASP A 325 17.84 6.66 -1.63
N ILE A 326 16.80 6.01 -1.13
CA ILE A 326 15.67 5.49 -1.89
C ILE A 326 14.37 5.95 -1.23
N TRP A 327 13.50 6.60 -2.00
CA TRP A 327 12.19 7.03 -1.55
C TRP A 327 11.09 6.29 -2.31
N ILE A 328 10.12 5.75 -1.58
CA ILE A 328 9.08 4.87 -2.12
C ILE A 328 7.72 5.48 -1.76
N GLN A 329 6.85 5.66 -2.74
CA GLN A 329 5.53 6.27 -2.52
C GLN A 329 4.65 5.40 -1.59
N PRO A 330 4.23 5.87 -0.39
CA PRO A 330 3.33 5.13 0.51
C PRO A 330 2.02 4.66 -0.14
N ALA A 331 1.47 5.44 -1.07
CA ALA A 331 0.30 5.07 -1.86
C ALA A 331 0.70 4.70 -3.30
N ALA A 332 1.72 3.85 -3.50
CA ALA A 332 2.32 3.59 -4.82
C ALA A 332 1.38 3.00 -5.89
N GLY A 333 0.25 2.37 -5.51
CA GLY A 333 -0.79 1.92 -6.43
C GLY A 333 -1.65 3.07 -6.99
N ASP A 334 -2.75 2.73 -7.64
CA ASP A 334 -3.62 3.69 -8.38
C ASP A 334 -4.17 4.84 -7.54
N ALA A 335 -4.34 4.65 -6.23
CA ALA A 335 -4.71 5.73 -5.32
C ALA A 335 -3.71 6.90 -5.38
N GLY A 336 -2.40 6.61 -5.48
CA GLY A 336 -1.34 7.60 -5.64
C GLY A 336 -1.40 8.35 -6.98
N GLY A 337 -2.11 7.80 -7.98
CA GLY A 337 -2.35 8.47 -9.26
C GLY A 337 -3.06 9.82 -9.08
N ALA A 338 -4.00 9.92 -8.13
CA ALA A 338 -4.67 11.19 -7.81
C ALA A 338 -3.68 12.27 -7.35
N LEU A 339 -2.76 11.89 -6.45
CA LEU A 339 -1.69 12.79 -5.98
C LEU A 339 -0.76 13.19 -7.13
N GLY A 340 -0.35 12.20 -7.93
CA GLY A 340 0.51 12.39 -9.09
C GLY A 340 -0.04 13.36 -10.11
N ALA A 341 -1.31 13.18 -10.47
CA ALA A 341 -2.01 14.03 -11.43
C ALA A 341 -2.05 15.49 -10.94
N ALA A 342 -2.41 15.71 -9.68
CA ALA A 342 -2.46 17.06 -9.11
C ALA A 342 -1.07 17.71 -9.06
N LEU A 343 -0.03 16.96 -8.66
CA LEU A 343 1.34 17.48 -8.57
C LEU A 343 1.95 17.75 -9.94
N ALA A 344 1.67 16.92 -10.95
CA ALA A 344 2.09 17.15 -12.33
C ALA A 344 1.46 18.44 -12.87
N VAL A 345 0.13 18.62 -12.73
CA VAL A 345 -0.55 19.86 -13.13
C VAL A 345 0.00 21.08 -12.37
N TRP A 346 0.27 20.93 -11.07
CA TRP A 346 0.86 22.01 -10.28
C TRP A 346 2.23 22.44 -10.82
N HIS A 347 3.15 21.49 -10.98
CA HIS A 347 4.54 21.79 -11.32
C HIS A 347 4.75 22.15 -12.79
N GLU A 348 4.02 21.52 -13.71
CA GLU A 348 4.23 21.66 -15.14
C GLU A 348 3.39 22.76 -15.77
N GLN A 349 2.19 23.02 -15.23
CA GLN A 349 1.22 23.92 -15.87
C GLN A 349 0.86 25.15 -15.03
N THR A 350 0.99 25.06 -13.70
CA THR A 350 0.40 26.08 -12.80
C THR A 350 1.43 26.97 -12.09
N SER A 351 2.53 26.38 -11.65
CA SER A 351 3.55 27.04 -10.84
C SER A 351 4.55 27.79 -11.71
N GLU A 352 4.81 29.07 -11.39
CA GLU A 352 5.90 29.85 -11.99
C GLU A 352 7.22 29.69 -11.22
N LYS A 353 7.16 29.36 -9.92
CA LYS A 353 8.34 29.24 -9.03
C LYS A 353 9.06 27.89 -9.19
N PRO A 354 10.38 27.82 -9.41
CA PRO A 354 11.10 26.55 -9.49
C PRO A 354 10.87 25.71 -8.23
N ARG A 355 10.86 24.37 -8.38
CA ARG A 355 10.99 23.47 -7.22
C ARG A 355 12.42 23.63 -6.71
N GLY A 356 12.60 24.23 -5.53
CA GLY A 356 13.91 24.59 -4.98
C GLY A 356 13.94 24.54 -3.46
N GLU A 357 15.11 24.77 -2.86
CA GLU A 357 15.43 24.55 -1.43
C GLU A 357 14.41 25.11 -0.41
N SER A 358 13.64 26.15 -0.76
CA SER A 358 12.62 26.70 0.14
C SER A 358 11.39 25.82 0.36
N THR A 359 11.12 24.84 -0.52
CA THR A 359 9.99 23.89 -0.37
C THR A 359 10.43 22.50 0.13
N LEU A 360 11.72 22.17 0.05
CA LEU A 360 12.27 20.91 0.55
C LEU A 360 12.89 21.14 1.93
N GLN A 361 12.24 20.68 3.00
CA GLN A 361 12.91 20.58 4.29
C GLN A 361 13.99 19.50 4.18
N LYS A 362 15.25 19.84 4.50
CA LYS A 362 16.38 18.92 4.33
C LYS A 362 16.09 17.58 5.01
N GLY A 363 16.08 16.50 4.22
CA GLY A 363 15.89 15.13 4.70
C GLY A 363 14.47 14.77 5.11
N GLN A 364 13.46 15.57 4.74
CA GLN A 364 12.06 15.25 4.98
C GLN A 364 11.24 15.30 3.69
N ASP A 365 10.42 14.29 3.48
CA ASP A 365 9.44 14.28 2.40
C ASP A 365 8.22 15.16 2.74
N GLN A 366 7.39 15.40 1.73
CA GLN A 366 6.19 16.23 1.84
C GLN A 366 4.91 15.41 2.08
N MET A 367 5.00 14.10 2.31
CA MET A 367 3.82 13.26 2.55
C MET A 367 3.27 13.40 3.97
N SER A 368 3.94 14.14 4.86
CA SER A 368 3.48 14.40 6.24
C SER A 368 3.18 13.10 7.00
N GLY A 369 4.08 12.11 6.90
CA GLY A 369 3.87 10.77 7.47
C GLY A 369 2.70 9.98 6.86
N SER A 370 2.15 10.47 5.74
CA SER A 370 0.90 10.02 5.12
C SER A 370 -0.36 10.34 5.93
N PHE A 371 -0.29 11.17 6.98
CA PHE A 371 -1.44 11.51 7.84
C PHE A 371 -2.32 12.61 7.22
N LEU A 372 -2.89 12.31 6.04
CA LEU A 372 -3.58 13.26 5.17
C LEU A 372 -5.11 13.10 5.17
N GLY A 373 -5.63 12.01 5.74
CA GLY A 373 -7.04 11.68 5.81
C GLY A 373 -7.80 12.38 6.96
N PRO A 374 -9.02 11.90 7.28
CA PRO A 374 -9.86 12.49 8.33
C PRO A 374 -9.30 12.30 9.73
N ALA A 375 -9.54 13.29 10.58
CA ALA A 375 -9.27 13.30 12.02
C ALA A 375 -10.55 13.68 12.75
N TYR A 376 -10.69 13.23 14.00
CA TYR A 376 -11.89 13.45 14.80
C TYR A 376 -11.52 14.08 16.14
N SER A 377 -12.31 15.08 16.53
CA SER A 377 -12.23 15.72 17.85
C SER A 377 -12.76 14.82 18.96
N SER A 378 -12.34 15.06 20.19
CA SER A 378 -12.86 14.34 21.37
C SER A 378 -14.38 14.45 21.49
N ASP A 379 -14.98 15.58 21.09
CA ASP A 379 -16.43 15.78 21.12
C ASP A 379 -17.17 14.94 20.07
N GLU A 380 -16.59 14.78 18.88
CA GLU A 380 -17.12 13.87 17.87
C GLU A 380 -17.06 12.42 18.35
N VAL A 381 -15.93 12.01 18.92
CA VAL A 381 -15.75 10.65 19.45
C VAL A 381 -16.75 10.37 20.58
N GLN A 382 -16.88 11.25 21.57
CA GLN A 382 -17.84 11.08 22.66
C GLN A 382 -19.28 11.02 22.15
N ARG A 383 -19.67 11.87 21.21
CA ARG A 383 -21.01 11.82 20.61
C ARG A 383 -21.28 10.47 19.95
N THR A 384 -20.32 9.94 19.18
CA THR A 384 -20.45 8.61 18.58
C THR A 384 -20.55 7.50 19.62
N LEU A 385 -19.69 7.52 20.65
CA LEU A 385 -19.70 6.49 21.70
C LEU A 385 -21.00 6.54 22.55
N ASN A 386 -21.49 7.74 22.87
CA ASN A 386 -22.77 7.92 23.56
C ASN A 386 -23.96 7.40 22.73
N ALA A 387 -23.93 7.59 21.40
CA ALA A 387 -24.96 7.04 20.51
C ALA A 387 -24.98 5.51 20.47
N HIS A 388 -23.84 4.87 20.77
CA HIS A 388 -23.74 3.42 20.97
C HIS A 388 -24.02 2.98 22.41
N GLU A 389 -24.30 3.91 23.33
CA GLU A 389 -24.37 3.67 24.77
C GLU A 389 -23.13 2.93 25.32
N ALA A 390 -21.96 3.22 24.74
CA ALA A 390 -20.70 2.58 25.10
C ALA A 390 -20.21 3.04 26.47
N SER A 391 -19.58 2.14 27.23
CA SER A 391 -18.87 2.51 28.46
C SER A 391 -17.45 2.93 28.12
N PHE A 392 -17.04 4.14 28.48
CA PHE A 392 -15.72 4.66 28.14
C PHE A 392 -15.17 5.57 29.24
N HIS A 393 -13.86 5.75 29.21
CA HIS A 393 -13.13 6.59 30.13
C HIS A 393 -12.37 7.66 29.35
N VAL A 394 -12.34 8.88 29.89
CA VAL A 394 -11.62 10.01 29.30
C VAL A 394 -10.39 10.29 30.15
N THR A 395 -9.23 10.48 29.53
CA THR A 395 -8.01 10.89 30.24
C THR A 395 -7.36 12.07 29.55
N ASN A 396 -7.33 13.22 30.22
CA ASN A 396 -6.78 14.46 29.66
C ASN A 396 -5.26 14.54 29.80
N ASP A 397 -4.62 13.53 30.42
CA ASP A 397 -3.17 13.43 30.52
C ASP A 397 -2.63 12.34 29.58
N HIS A 398 -1.97 12.78 28.51
CA HIS A 398 -1.35 11.87 27.53
C HIS A 398 -0.30 10.95 28.16
N GLY A 399 0.42 11.41 29.19
CA GLY A 399 1.40 10.59 29.90
C GLY A 399 0.76 9.38 30.57
N THR A 400 -0.37 9.60 31.25
CA THR A 400 -1.18 8.55 31.87
C THR A 400 -1.76 7.60 30.83
N LEU A 401 -2.31 8.10 29.71
CA LEU A 401 -2.83 7.23 28.65
C LEU A 401 -1.74 6.30 28.10
N ASN A 402 -0.55 6.84 27.85
CA ASN A 402 0.58 6.07 27.35
C ASN A 402 1.02 4.99 28.34
N LYS A 403 1.08 5.30 29.64
CA LYS A 403 1.44 4.32 30.69
C LYS A 403 0.41 3.20 30.79
N ILE A 404 -0.88 3.55 30.80
CA ILE A 404 -1.97 2.56 30.85
C ILE A 404 -1.92 1.66 29.61
N THR A 405 -1.80 2.26 28.43
CA THR A 405 -1.74 1.51 27.15
C THR A 405 -0.50 0.62 27.08
N SER A 406 0.67 1.15 27.47
CA SER A 406 1.93 0.42 27.55
C SER A 406 1.82 -0.80 28.47
N ARG A 407 1.21 -0.63 29.64
CA ARG A 407 0.95 -1.73 30.58
C ARG A 407 0.07 -2.81 29.97
N TRP A 408 -1.05 -2.45 29.33
CA TRP A 408 -1.92 -3.45 28.68
C TRP A 408 -1.16 -4.24 27.61
N LEU A 409 -0.38 -3.54 26.79
CA LEU A 409 0.44 -4.19 25.76
C LEU A 409 1.46 -5.14 26.40
N ALA A 410 2.16 -4.71 27.45
CA ALA A 410 3.15 -5.53 28.15
C ALA A 410 2.54 -6.76 28.85
N GLU A 411 1.28 -6.67 29.28
CA GLU A 411 0.48 -7.78 29.84
C GLU A 411 -0.06 -8.72 28.73
N GLY A 412 0.18 -8.42 27.45
CA GLY A 412 -0.17 -9.26 26.32
C GLY A 412 -1.56 -9.02 25.75
N HIS A 413 -2.18 -7.88 26.08
CA HIS A 413 -3.46 -7.48 25.50
C HIS A 413 -3.30 -6.87 24.09
N VAL A 414 -4.37 -6.96 23.30
CA VAL A 414 -4.48 -6.34 21.98
C VAL A 414 -5.23 -5.02 22.09
N VAL A 415 -4.63 -3.96 21.55
CA VAL A 415 -5.18 -2.61 21.61
C VAL A 415 -5.52 -2.11 20.22
N GLY A 416 -6.79 -1.77 19.98
CA GLY A 416 -7.19 -0.95 18.85
C GLY A 416 -6.78 0.51 19.10
N TRP A 417 -6.07 1.11 18.16
CA TRP A 417 -5.44 2.43 18.33
C TRP A 417 -5.84 3.37 17.18
N MET A 418 -6.66 4.36 17.51
CA MET A 418 -7.15 5.37 16.58
C MET A 418 -6.73 6.78 17.04
N GLN A 419 -5.82 7.40 16.31
CA GLN A 419 -5.26 8.72 16.65
C GLN A 419 -5.24 9.63 15.44
N GLY A 420 -5.47 10.93 15.66
CA GLY A 420 -5.25 11.99 14.66
C GLY A 420 -5.79 11.71 13.25
N ALA A 421 -5.09 12.28 12.27
CA ALA A 421 -5.43 12.13 10.86
C ALA A 421 -5.07 10.73 10.34
N MET A 422 -6.00 10.13 9.60
CA MET A 422 -5.83 8.83 8.98
C MET A 422 -4.69 8.81 7.93
N GLU A 423 -4.03 7.66 7.83
CA GLU A 423 -3.03 7.35 6.83
C GLU A 423 -3.62 7.26 5.41
N PHE A 424 -2.93 7.83 4.41
CA PHE A 424 -3.21 7.63 2.99
C PHE A 424 -2.39 6.45 2.45
N GLY A 425 -3.04 5.53 1.75
CA GLY A 425 -2.42 4.30 1.24
C GLY A 425 -2.83 3.04 2.02
N PRO A 426 -2.21 1.88 1.71
CA PRO A 426 -2.69 0.58 2.16
C PRO A 426 -2.16 0.14 3.54
N ARG A 427 -1.28 0.92 4.18
CA ARG A 427 -0.62 0.55 5.44
C ARG A 427 -1.15 1.42 6.58
N ALA A 428 -1.39 0.81 7.74
CA ALA A 428 -1.51 1.55 8.98
C ALA A 428 -0.12 1.87 9.52
N LEU A 429 0.07 3.11 9.96
CA LEU A 429 1.37 3.69 10.33
C LEU A 429 1.30 4.34 11.72
N GLY A 430 0.42 3.84 12.59
CA GLY A 430 0.30 4.29 13.98
C GLY A 430 -0.92 5.18 14.26
N ASN A 431 -1.80 5.45 13.29
CA ASN A 431 -3.01 6.26 13.50
C ASN A 431 -4.32 5.48 13.32
N ARG A 432 -4.33 4.40 12.54
CA ARG A 432 -5.44 3.43 12.47
C ARG A 432 -4.92 2.01 12.59
N SER A 433 -4.42 1.67 13.78
CA SER A 433 -3.58 0.50 14.01
C SER A 433 -4.17 -0.47 15.05
N ILE A 434 -3.83 -1.74 14.94
CA ILE A 434 -3.99 -2.72 16.02
C ILE A 434 -2.58 -3.02 16.53
N LEU A 435 -2.39 -2.81 17.83
CA LEU A 435 -1.12 -2.91 18.51
C LEU A 435 -1.04 -4.17 19.37
N GLY A 436 0.17 -4.69 19.53
CA GLY A 436 0.47 -5.82 20.40
C GLY A 436 1.95 -5.90 20.74
N ASP A 437 2.30 -6.67 21.76
CA ASP A 437 3.69 -6.86 22.19
C ASP A 437 4.47 -7.74 21.21
N ALA A 438 5.57 -7.19 20.68
CA ALA A 438 6.46 -7.88 19.75
C ALA A 438 7.23 -9.05 20.39
N ARG A 439 7.42 -9.02 21.72
CA ARG A 439 8.17 -10.03 22.49
C ARG A 439 7.38 -11.32 22.72
N SER A 440 6.05 -11.25 22.64
CA SER A 440 5.18 -12.37 22.97
C SER A 440 5.14 -13.41 21.85
N SER A 441 5.54 -14.65 22.13
CA SER A 441 5.47 -15.75 21.15
C SER A 441 4.05 -16.17 20.77
N LYS A 442 3.04 -15.71 21.51
CA LYS A 442 1.62 -16.03 21.24
C LYS A 442 0.90 -14.93 20.47
N MET A 443 1.40 -13.69 20.49
CA MET A 443 0.68 -12.51 20.00
C MET A 443 0.35 -12.59 18.50
N GLN A 444 1.26 -13.12 17.69
CA GLN A 444 1.01 -13.31 16.25
C GLN A 444 -0.20 -14.24 16.00
N SER A 445 -0.23 -15.40 16.66
CA SER A 445 -1.33 -16.35 16.54
C SER A 445 -2.64 -15.78 17.09
N LEU A 446 -2.55 -15.02 18.19
CA LEU A 446 -3.69 -14.38 18.84
C LEU A 446 -4.36 -13.37 17.90
N ILE A 447 -3.60 -12.41 17.35
CA ILE A 447 -4.14 -11.38 16.45
C ILE A 447 -4.69 -12.02 15.17
N ASN A 448 -3.97 -12.96 14.55
CA ASN A 448 -4.42 -13.58 13.30
C ASN A 448 -5.75 -14.35 13.46
N ARG A 449 -5.92 -15.09 14.56
CA ARG A 449 -7.13 -15.90 14.80
C ARG A 449 -8.30 -15.11 15.36
N LYS A 450 -8.06 -14.32 16.41
CA LYS A 450 -9.12 -13.70 17.21
C LYS A 450 -9.61 -12.37 16.66
N ILE A 451 -8.75 -11.67 15.94
CA ILE A 451 -9.00 -10.30 15.49
C ILE A 451 -9.15 -10.25 13.98
N LYS A 452 -8.18 -10.81 13.27
CA LYS A 452 -8.10 -10.69 11.81
C LYS A 452 -8.89 -11.75 11.04
N TYR A 453 -9.19 -12.88 11.67
CA TYR A 453 -9.86 -14.03 11.05
C TYR A 453 -9.19 -14.44 9.72
N ARG A 454 -7.85 -14.54 9.74
CA ARG A 454 -7.03 -14.76 8.54
C ARG A 454 -5.98 -15.85 8.71
N GLU A 455 -5.30 -16.20 7.62
CA GLU A 455 -4.28 -17.24 7.55
C GLU A 455 -3.15 -16.98 8.57
N SER A 456 -2.74 -18.03 9.29
CA SER A 456 -1.75 -17.95 10.38
C SER A 456 -0.36 -17.53 9.92
N PHE A 457 -0.01 -17.80 8.66
CA PHE A 457 1.31 -17.52 8.10
C PHE A 457 1.55 -16.04 7.79
N ARG A 458 0.54 -15.19 7.90
CA ARG A 458 0.70 -13.76 7.62
C ARG A 458 1.51 -13.10 8.73
N PRO A 459 2.69 -12.54 8.39
CA PRO A 459 3.54 -11.88 9.36
C PRO A 459 2.95 -10.54 9.79
N PHE A 460 3.44 -10.04 10.92
CA PHE A 460 3.17 -8.68 11.38
C PHE A 460 4.43 -7.82 11.26
N ALA A 461 4.22 -6.51 11.14
CA ALA A 461 5.29 -5.54 11.00
C ALA A 461 5.60 -4.90 12.37
N PRO A 462 6.87 -4.67 12.71
CA PRO A 462 7.23 -3.85 13.85
C PRO A 462 7.11 -2.35 13.51
N ALA A 463 6.56 -1.59 14.43
CA ALA A 463 6.80 -0.15 14.54
C ALA A 463 7.84 0.09 15.65
N VAL A 464 8.98 0.64 15.27
CA VAL A 464 10.16 0.81 16.14
C VAL A 464 10.60 2.27 16.20
N LEU A 465 11.09 2.71 17.36
CA LEU A 465 11.75 4.01 17.50
C LEU A 465 12.89 4.13 16.48
N GLU A 466 12.86 5.18 15.65
CA GLU A 466 13.83 5.40 14.58
C GLU A 466 15.28 5.35 15.09
N GLU A 467 15.55 5.98 16.23
CA GLU A 467 16.88 6.04 16.84
C GLU A 467 17.36 4.70 17.44
N LYS A 468 16.49 3.68 17.52
CA LYS A 468 16.81 2.34 18.03
C LYS A 468 16.74 1.25 16.97
N ALA A 469 16.19 1.54 15.79
CA ALA A 469 15.96 0.54 14.75
C ALA A 469 17.24 -0.21 14.33
N HIS A 470 18.38 0.50 14.25
CA HIS A 470 19.69 -0.05 13.92
C HIS A 470 20.23 -1.08 14.92
N LYS A 471 19.64 -1.20 16.11
CA LYS A 471 20.01 -2.22 17.11
C LYS A 471 19.33 -3.56 16.89
N PHE A 472 18.35 -3.59 15.99
CA PHE A 472 17.54 -4.77 15.71
C PHE A 472 17.60 -5.20 14.25
N PHE A 473 17.69 -4.24 13.33
CA PHE A 473 17.51 -4.49 11.90
C PHE A 473 18.68 -3.95 11.07
N GLU A 474 19.06 -4.70 10.03
CA GLU A 474 19.98 -4.24 8.99
C GLU A 474 19.27 -3.30 8.01
N LEU A 475 19.20 -2.02 8.35
CA LEU A 475 18.56 -0.99 7.52
C LEU A 475 19.52 -0.24 6.59
N HIS A 476 20.82 -0.57 6.64
CA HIS A 476 21.85 0.03 5.79
C HIS A 476 21.89 1.57 5.77
N GLY A 477 21.48 2.22 6.86
CA GLY A 477 21.42 3.68 6.99
C GLY A 477 20.12 4.32 6.51
N LEU A 478 19.19 3.52 5.96
CA LEU A 478 17.89 4.01 5.49
C LEU A 478 16.87 4.08 6.63
N LYS A 479 15.86 4.92 6.39
CA LYS A 479 14.64 5.01 7.20
C LYS A 479 13.51 4.28 6.49
N SER A 480 12.54 3.77 7.23
CA SER A 480 11.35 3.12 6.67
C SER A 480 10.08 3.65 7.33
N PRO A 481 9.75 4.95 7.20
CA PRO A 481 8.58 5.53 7.86
C PRO A 481 7.25 4.95 7.36
N TYR A 482 7.24 4.38 6.14
CA TYR A 482 6.03 3.91 5.46
C TYR A 482 5.85 2.39 5.46
N MET A 483 6.70 1.64 6.18
CA MET A 483 6.59 0.18 6.25
C MET A 483 6.73 -0.51 4.88
N LEU A 484 7.63 0.02 4.03
CA LEU A 484 7.85 -0.40 2.63
C LEU A 484 9.18 -1.12 2.40
N ILE A 485 9.95 -1.37 3.46
CA ILE A 485 11.24 -2.07 3.43
C ILE A 485 11.17 -3.28 4.36
N VAL A 486 11.58 -4.44 3.87
CA VAL A 486 11.93 -5.60 4.69
C VAL A 486 13.42 -5.53 5.00
N ALA A 487 13.77 -5.79 6.25
CA ALA A 487 15.14 -5.83 6.72
C ALA A 487 15.40 -7.12 7.50
N ASP A 488 16.62 -7.61 7.42
CA ASP A 488 17.09 -8.74 8.22
C ASP A 488 17.23 -8.29 9.68
N LEU A 489 16.91 -9.19 10.61
CA LEU A 489 17.29 -9.01 12.01
C LEU A 489 18.81 -9.17 12.13
N LEU A 490 19.44 -8.33 12.95
CA LEU A 490 20.86 -8.52 13.30
C LEU A 490 21.07 -9.89 13.93
N GLU A 491 22.20 -10.54 13.62
CA GLU A 491 22.57 -11.83 14.19
C GLU A 491 22.47 -11.86 15.73
N SER A 492 22.83 -10.74 16.39
CA SER A 492 22.75 -10.61 17.84
C SER A 492 21.34 -10.67 18.43
N GLN A 493 20.30 -10.48 17.61
CA GLN A 493 18.89 -10.60 17.99
C GLN A 493 18.30 -11.96 17.63
N GLN A 494 19.02 -12.79 16.88
CA GLN A 494 18.54 -14.07 16.40
C GLN A 494 18.77 -15.16 17.45
N LYS A 495 17.85 -16.12 17.50
CA LYS A 495 17.98 -17.35 18.28
C LYS A 495 18.16 -18.52 17.34
N SER A 496 19.11 -19.39 17.67
CA SER A 496 19.28 -20.67 16.97
C SER A 496 18.06 -21.54 17.21
N THR A 497 17.45 -22.04 16.13
CA THR A 497 16.33 -22.97 16.22
C THR A 497 16.82 -24.39 15.98
N SER A 498 16.60 -25.27 16.95
CA SER A 498 17.05 -26.67 16.92
C SER A 498 16.14 -27.61 16.13
N SER A 499 15.21 -27.10 15.32
CA SER A 499 14.08 -27.90 14.84
C SER A 499 14.08 -28.12 13.33
N GLU A 500 13.98 -29.39 12.92
CA GLU A 500 13.73 -29.88 11.55
C GLU A 500 12.29 -29.55 11.07
N LEU A 501 11.78 -28.35 11.38
CA LEU A 501 10.41 -27.96 11.00
C LEU A 501 10.36 -27.55 9.53
N GLU A 502 9.37 -28.08 8.80
CA GLU A 502 9.15 -27.79 7.40
C GLU A 502 7.88 -26.97 7.16
N GLY A 503 7.83 -26.25 6.03
CA GLY A 503 6.67 -25.47 5.59
C GLY A 503 6.13 -24.53 6.68
N LEU A 504 4.80 -24.56 6.89
CA LEU A 504 4.11 -23.69 7.85
C LEU A 504 4.42 -24.01 9.32
N GLU A 505 4.96 -25.20 9.64
CA GLU A 505 5.27 -25.57 11.03
C GLU A 505 6.41 -24.71 11.60
N ARG A 506 7.25 -24.15 10.71
CA ARG A 506 8.32 -23.20 11.05
C ARG A 506 7.82 -21.95 11.79
N LEU A 507 6.51 -21.64 11.73
CA LEU A 507 5.86 -20.57 12.49
C LEU A 507 5.92 -20.74 14.01
N HIS A 508 6.04 -21.98 14.48
CA HIS A 508 6.00 -22.27 15.91
C HIS A 508 7.38 -22.15 16.59
N ALA A 509 8.44 -21.92 15.83
CA ALA A 509 9.79 -21.77 16.36
C ALA A 509 10.04 -20.33 16.83
N GLU A 510 10.54 -20.18 18.05
CA GLU A 510 11.02 -18.89 18.55
C GLU A 510 12.40 -18.58 17.95
N ARG A 511 12.46 -17.52 17.14
CA ARG A 511 13.64 -17.16 16.33
C ARG A 511 14.38 -15.91 16.79
N SER A 512 13.85 -15.20 17.77
CA SER A 512 14.44 -13.96 18.29
C SER A 512 13.85 -13.60 19.66
N ASP A 513 14.29 -12.49 20.24
CA ASP A 513 13.64 -11.87 21.40
C ASP A 513 12.33 -11.12 21.05
N VAL A 514 12.05 -10.96 19.76
CA VAL A 514 10.83 -10.34 19.22
C VAL A 514 10.12 -11.29 18.25
N PRO A 515 9.72 -12.50 18.71
CA PRO A 515 9.24 -13.57 17.85
C PRO A 515 7.95 -13.21 17.10
N ALA A 516 7.10 -12.30 17.61
CA ALA A 516 5.82 -12.00 16.98
C ALA A 516 5.95 -11.24 15.64
N ILE A 517 7.07 -10.56 15.44
CA ILE A 517 7.39 -9.78 14.22
C ILE A 517 8.49 -10.42 13.38
N THR A 518 9.12 -11.48 13.86
CA THR A 518 10.24 -12.14 13.18
C THR A 518 9.71 -13.21 12.24
N HIS A 519 10.04 -13.09 10.97
CA HIS A 519 9.65 -14.06 9.96
C HIS A 519 10.51 -15.33 10.03
N VAL A 520 10.06 -16.39 9.34
CA VAL A 520 10.77 -17.68 9.30
C VAL A 520 12.16 -17.62 8.66
N ASP A 521 12.44 -16.55 7.92
CA ASP A 521 13.71 -16.21 7.29
C ASP A 521 14.49 -15.13 8.04
N TYR A 522 14.16 -14.88 9.31
CA TYR A 522 14.81 -13.87 10.17
C TYR A 522 14.68 -12.42 9.68
N THR A 523 13.62 -12.14 8.91
CA THR A 523 13.34 -10.78 8.42
C THR A 523 12.16 -10.14 9.15
N ALA A 524 12.00 -8.83 9.00
CA ALA A 524 10.79 -8.11 9.38
C ALA A 524 10.54 -6.91 8.46
N ARG A 525 9.26 -6.58 8.25
CA ARG A 525 8.87 -5.38 7.47
C ARG A 525 8.76 -4.16 8.36
N VAL A 526 9.81 -3.35 8.43
CA VAL A 526 9.99 -2.37 9.50
C VAL A 526 9.27 -1.05 9.21
N GLN A 527 8.60 -0.49 10.22
CA GLN A 527 8.23 0.92 10.28
C GLN A 527 9.12 1.65 11.29
N THR A 528 9.89 2.65 10.86
CA THR A 528 10.61 3.56 11.76
C THR A 528 9.71 4.72 12.17
N VAL A 529 9.68 5.06 13.46
CA VAL A 529 8.82 6.11 14.02
C VAL A 529 9.69 7.15 14.74
N ASN A 530 9.47 8.42 14.41
CA ASN A 530 10.08 9.56 15.12
C ASN A 530 9.01 10.55 15.58
N GLU A 531 9.41 11.43 16.50
CA GLU A 531 8.53 12.42 17.13
C GLU A 531 7.95 13.42 16.15
N HIS A 532 8.75 13.86 15.17
CA HIS A 532 8.33 14.85 14.17
C HIS A 532 7.19 14.33 13.29
N GLN A 533 7.24 13.06 12.87
CA GLN A 533 6.23 12.46 12.02
C GLN A 533 4.97 12.06 12.78
N ASN A 534 5.13 11.44 13.95
CA ASN A 534 3.99 10.99 14.76
C ASN A 534 4.32 11.02 16.26
N ALA A 535 4.22 12.20 16.87
CA ALA A 535 4.53 12.41 18.29
C ALA A 535 3.71 11.49 19.22
N ARG A 536 2.41 11.32 18.98
CA ARG A 536 1.55 10.47 19.83
C ARG A 536 2.03 9.02 19.85
N PHE A 537 2.29 8.45 18.67
CA PHE A 537 2.74 7.07 18.57
C PHE A 537 4.19 6.89 19.05
N TYR A 538 5.05 7.86 18.76
CA TYR A 538 6.42 7.92 19.26
C TYR A 538 6.46 7.89 20.80
N HIS A 539 5.66 8.71 21.49
CA HIS A 539 5.64 8.73 22.95
C HIS A 539 5.09 7.44 23.56
N LEU A 540 4.11 6.77 22.91
CA LEU A 540 3.69 5.43 23.35
C LEU A 540 4.85 4.42 23.26
N LEU A 541 5.60 4.43 22.15
CA LEU A 541 6.78 3.56 21.98
C LEU A 541 7.88 3.89 23.00
N LYS A 542 8.13 5.17 23.31
CA LYS A 542 9.08 5.58 24.36
C LYS A 542 8.65 5.09 25.74
N THR A 543 7.37 5.22 26.07
CA THR A 543 6.85 4.71 27.35
C THR A 543 7.01 3.20 27.42
N PHE A 544 6.64 2.48 26.36
CA PHE A 544 6.81 1.04 26.27
C PHE A 544 8.28 0.61 26.38
N GLU A 545 9.20 1.29 25.71
CA GLU A 545 10.65 1.09 25.86
C GLU A 545 11.08 1.23 27.31
N SER A 546 10.62 2.28 28.00
CA SER A 546 11.01 2.57 29.38
C SER A 546 10.52 1.51 30.39
N GLU A 547 9.36 0.92 30.14
CA GLU A 547 8.75 -0.07 31.03
C GLU A 547 9.22 -1.50 30.73
N THR A 548 9.60 -1.78 29.49
CA THR A 548 9.83 -3.16 29.01
C THR A 548 11.22 -3.44 28.48
N GLY A 549 12.02 -2.40 28.22
CA GLY A 549 13.29 -2.48 27.50
C GLY A 549 13.16 -2.67 25.98
N CYS A 550 11.94 -2.82 25.45
CA CYS A 550 11.69 -3.05 24.02
C CYS A 550 11.22 -1.78 23.31
N PRO A 551 11.94 -1.28 22.29
CA PRO A 551 11.60 -0.02 21.62
C PRO A 551 10.58 -0.17 20.48
N MET A 552 9.83 -1.27 20.46
CA MET A 552 8.92 -1.57 19.34
C MET A 552 7.64 -2.30 19.77
N LEU A 553 6.62 -2.12 18.95
CA LEU A 553 5.34 -2.82 19.04
C LEU A 553 5.01 -3.47 17.70
N ILE A 554 4.15 -4.48 17.73
CA ILE A 554 3.43 -4.92 16.53
C ILE A 554 2.55 -3.76 16.06
N ASN A 555 2.61 -3.46 14.77
CA ASN A 555 1.66 -2.59 14.09
C ASN A 555 1.03 -3.35 12.91
N THR A 556 -0.30 -3.48 12.95
CA THR A 556 -1.09 -3.98 11.82
C THR A 556 -2.30 -3.11 11.58
N SER A 557 -2.88 -3.19 10.38
CA SER A 557 -4.04 -2.37 10.00
C SER A 557 -5.19 -2.52 10.99
N PHE A 558 -5.95 -1.47 11.27
CA PHE A 558 -7.17 -1.59 12.07
C PHE A 558 -8.35 -1.90 11.15
N ASN A 559 -8.62 -3.20 10.98
CA ASN A 559 -9.73 -3.79 10.21
C ASN A 559 -9.80 -5.31 10.41
N VAL A 560 -10.86 -5.94 9.92
CA VAL A 560 -10.95 -7.39 9.75
C VAL A 560 -10.71 -7.81 8.29
N ARG A 561 -10.61 -9.13 8.02
CA ARG A 561 -10.50 -9.66 6.65
C ARG A 561 -11.70 -9.18 5.80
N GLY A 562 -11.40 -8.68 4.60
CA GLY A 562 -12.42 -8.21 3.65
C GLY A 562 -12.86 -6.75 3.83
N GLU A 563 -12.46 -6.09 4.91
CA GLU A 563 -12.85 -4.70 5.22
C GLU A 563 -11.71 -3.70 4.94
N PRO A 564 -12.00 -2.45 4.51
CA PRO A 564 -11.05 -1.34 4.54
C PRO A 564 -10.56 -0.99 5.95
N ILE A 565 -9.44 -0.29 6.08
CA ILE A 565 -8.99 0.29 7.36
C ILE A 565 -10.10 1.18 7.93
N VAL A 566 -10.40 1.08 9.23
CA VAL A 566 -11.40 1.92 9.91
C VAL A 566 -11.10 3.41 9.70
N ALA A 567 -12.12 4.20 9.38
CA ALA A 567 -11.95 5.62 9.13
C ALA A 567 -12.50 6.44 10.30
N THR A 568 -13.72 6.14 10.71
CA THR A 568 -14.51 6.90 11.69
C THR A 568 -14.47 6.26 13.09
N PRO A 569 -14.85 7.01 14.16
CA PRO A 569 -15.00 6.43 15.50
C PRO A 569 -16.07 5.31 15.54
N ASP A 570 -17.11 5.40 14.69
CA ASP A 570 -18.14 4.36 14.56
C ASP A 570 -17.52 3.08 13.98
N ASP A 571 -16.71 3.18 12.92
CA ASP A 571 -15.99 2.05 12.35
C ASP A 571 -15.09 1.37 13.39
N ALA A 572 -14.31 2.17 14.14
CA ALA A 572 -13.41 1.68 15.16
C ALA A 572 -14.16 0.97 16.30
N TYR A 573 -15.26 1.55 16.78
CA TYR A 573 -16.11 0.94 17.80
C TYR A 573 -16.77 -0.36 17.30
N ARG A 574 -17.33 -0.39 16.08
CA ARG A 574 -17.91 -1.60 15.50
C ARG A 574 -16.88 -2.70 15.32
N CYS A 575 -15.68 -2.36 14.82
CA CYS A 575 -14.60 -3.31 14.64
C CYS A 575 -14.14 -3.86 15.99
N PHE A 576 -13.97 -2.99 16.99
CA PHE A 576 -13.71 -3.38 18.37
C PHE A 576 -14.78 -4.35 18.86
N MET A 577 -16.06 -3.97 18.87
CA MET A 577 -17.16 -4.80 19.37
C MET A 577 -17.33 -6.15 18.65
N ASN A 578 -17.04 -6.21 17.36
CA ASN A 578 -17.16 -7.43 16.56
C ASN A 578 -15.91 -8.31 16.56
N THR A 579 -14.86 -7.95 17.29
CA THR A 579 -13.63 -8.73 17.45
C THR A 579 -13.34 -8.99 18.92
N GLU A 580 -12.36 -9.84 19.20
CA GLU A 580 -11.88 -10.08 20.58
C GLU A 580 -10.74 -9.13 20.98
N MET A 581 -10.73 -7.89 20.48
CA MET A 581 -9.78 -6.87 20.98
C MET A 581 -10.09 -6.57 22.44
N ASP A 582 -9.06 -6.45 23.27
CA ASP A 582 -9.19 -6.23 24.71
C ASP A 582 -9.55 -4.76 25.02
N TYR A 583 -8.84 -3.84 24.36
CA TYR A 583 -8.99 -2.40 24.57
C TYR A 583 -9.08 -1.64 23.26
N LEU A 584 -9.75 -0.50 23.30
CA LEU A 584 -9.81 0.47 22.20
C LEU A 584 -9.44 1.85 22.74
N VAL A 585 -8.50 2.52 22.10
CA VAL A 585 -8.10 3.90 22.38
C VAL A 585 -8.41 4.76 21.16
N ILE A 586 -9.26 5.77 21.34
CA ILE A 586 -9.61 6.76 20.32
C ILE A 586 -9.31 8.16 20.87
N GLY A 587 -8.28 8.82 20.35
CA GLY A 587 -7.83 10.10 20.89
C GLY A 587 -7.42 9.94 22.35
N ASP A 588 -8.12 10.65 23.24
CA ASP A 588 -7.89 10.67 24.70
C ASP A 588 -8.90 9.81 25.48
N ILE A 589 -9.65 8.97 24.75
CA ILE A 589 -10.72 8.14 25.28
C ILE A 589 -10.33 6.69 25.11
N TRP A 590 -10.59 5.89 26.13
CA TRP A 590 -10.36 4.44 26.06
C TRP A 590 -11.56 3.64 26.54
N LEU A 591 -11.68 2.45 26.00
CA LEU A 591 -12.74 1.50 26.28
C LEU A 591 -12.13 0.15 26.62
N SER A 592 -12.71 -0.50 27.63
CA SER A 592 -12.41 -1.89 27.96
C SER A 592 -13.50 -2.80 27.46
N LYS A 593 -13.12 -3.94 26.84
CA LYS A 593 -14.08 -4.89 26.27
C LYS A 593 -15.01 -5.46 27.33
N ILE A 594 -14.50 -5.72 28.53
CA ILE A 594 -15.25 -6.36 29.61
C ILE A 594 -16.32 -5.44 30.22
N GLU A 595 -16.20 -4.12 30.01
CA GLU A 595 -17.16 -3.13 30.49
C GLU A 595 -18.30 -2.89 29.49
N GLN A 596 -18.19 -3.39 28.27
CA GLN A 596 -19.21 -3.16 27.25
C GLN A 596 -20.40 -4.10 27.42
N LYS A 597 -21.58 -3.62 26.99
CA LYS A 597 -22.73 -4.48 26.76
C LYS A 597 -22.37 -5.56 25.74
N GLN A 598 -22.90 -6.77 25.92
CA GLN A 598 -22.60 -7.91 25.04
C GLN A 598 -23.30 -7.84 23.67
N ASP A 599 -24.17 -6.85 23.46
CA ASP A 599 -24.85 -6.62 22.20
C ASP A 599 -23.87 -6.13 21.14
N ARG A 600 -23.75 -6.90 20.06
CA ARG A 600 -22.84 -6.57 18.96
C ARG A 600 -23.56 -5.68 17.95
N PRO A 601 -23.03 -4.48 17.64
CA PRO A 601 -23.58 -3.65 16.60
C PRO A 601 -23.44 -4.36 15.25
N LYS A 602 -24.48 -4.25 14.40
CA LYS A 602 -24.45 -4.84 13.05
C LYS A 602 -23.22 -4.36 12.28
N GLN A 603 -22.56 -5.28 11.60
CA GLN A 603 -21.51 -4.96 10.65
C GLN A 603 -22.11 -4.20 9.45
N GLN A 604 -21.43 -3.16 9.00
CA GLN A 604 -21.86 -2.30 7.89
C GLN A 604 -20.86 -2.34 6.74
N PHE A 605 -20.34 -3.52 6.41
CA PHE A 605 -19.46 -3.69 5.26
C PHE A 605 -19.87 -4.91 4.45
N VAL A 606 -19.58 -4.86 3.15
CA VAL A 606 -19.72 -6.00 2.25
C VAL A 606 -18.36 -6.71 2.23
N PRO A 607 -18.20 -7.87 2.90
CA PRO A 607 -16.94 -8.58 2.85
C PRO A 607 -16.65 -8.97 1.41
N ILE A 608 -15.41 -8.77 0.98
CA ILE A 608 -14.95 -9.36 -0.27
C ILE A 608 -14.41 -10.76 0.05
N PRO A 609 -15.09 -11.84 -0.40
CA PRO A 609 -14.53 -13.18 -0.31
C PRO A 609 -13.22 -13.26 -1.13
N ASP A 610 -12.29 -14.09 -0.66
CA ASP A 610 -11.00 -14.30 -1.34
C ASP A 610 -11.10 -15.22 -2.55
#